data_AF-A0A832UCV3-F1
#
_entry.id   AF-A0A832UCV3-F1
#
_cell.length_a   1.000
_cell.length_b   1.000
_cell.length_c   1.000
_cell.angle_alpha   90.00
_cell.angle_beta   90.00
_cell.angle_gamma   90.00
#
_symmetry.space_group_name_H-M   'P 1'
#
loop_
_entity.id
_entity.type
_entity.pdbx_description
1 polymer ?
#
loop_
_entity_poly.entity_id
_entity_poly.type
_entity_poly.pdbx_seq_one_letter_code
_entity_poly.pdbx_strand_id
1 'polypeptide(L)' 'MEERNFGGRGNFGGPRRFDGPREMSKAICSDCGCECEVPFKPTEGRPVYCRDCLPKHRKPRF' A
#
# COMPACT_ATOMS: atom_id res chain seq x y z
N MET A 1 -49.67 -21.24 -9.96
CA MET A 1 -48.59 -21.66 -9.05
C MET A 1 -47.24 -21.51 -9.74
N GLU A 2 -46.88 -20.32 -10.25
CA GLU A 2 -45.49 -19.98 -10.63
C GLU A 2 -45.34 -18.46 -10.83
N GLU A 3 -45.20 -17.73 -9.73
CA GLU A 3 -44.85 -16.30 -9.72
C GLU A 3 -43.73 -16.08 -8.72
N ARG A 4 -42.47 -16.15 -9.17
CA ARG A 4 -41.29 -15.78 -8.38
C ARG A 4 -40.29 -15.01 -9.25
N ASN A 5 -40.72 -13.84 -9.70
CA ASN A 5 -39.84 -12.84 -10.28
C ASN A 5 -39.10 -12.12 -9.14
N PHE A 6 -37.99 -12.68 -8.67
CA PHE A 6 -37.10 -12.02 -7.71
C PHE A 6 -36.22 -10.99 -8.43
N GLY A 7 -36.80 -9.82 -8.70
CA GLY A 7 -36.05 -8.62 -9.02
C GLY A 7 -35.40 -8.02 -7.76
N GLY A 8 -34.10 -7.72 -7.83
CA GLY A 8 -33.37 -6.97 -6.78
C GLY A 8 -31.92 -7.42 -6.65
N ARG A 9 -31.02 -7.08 -7.60
CA ARG A 9 -30.20 -5.85 -7.61
C ARG A 9 -29.45 -5.60 -6.30
N GLY A 10 -28.15 -5.93 -6.29
CA GLY A 10 -27.24 -5.55 -5.21
C GLY A 10 -25.88 -6.24 -5.28
N ASN A 11 -25.16 -6.03 -6.37
CA ASN A 11 -23.77 -6.51 -6.54
C ASN A 11 -22.88 -5.96 -5.40
N PHE A 12 -22.53 -6.81 -4.43
CA PHE A 12 -21.61 -6.56 -3.30
C PHE A 12 -20.16 -6.30 -3.76
N GLY A 13 -19.93 -5.22 -4.49
CA GLY A 13 -18.62 -4.94 -5.05
C GLY A 13 -18.59 -3.62 -5.79
N GLY A 14 -18.86 -2.52 -5.08
CA GLY A 14 -18.56 -1.19 -5.60
C GLY A 14 -17.07 -1.14 -5.99
N PRO A 15 -16.71 -0.65 -7.19
CA PRO A 15 -15.33 -0.62 -7.63
C PRO A 15 -14.57 0.41 -6.79
N ARG A 16 -13.87 -0.05 -5.74
CA ARG A 16 -12.88 0.78 -5.05
C ARG A 16 -11.65 0.93 -5.94
N ARG A 17 -11.79 1.68 -7.03
CA ARG A 17 -10.67 2.16 -7.85
C ARG A 17 -10.13 3.44 -7.19
N PHE A 18 -9.53 3.29 -6.01
CA PHE A 18 -8.60 4.29 -5.49
C PHE A 18 -7.19 3.71 -5.57
N ASP A 19 -6.75 3.47 -6.81
CA ASP A 19 -5.33 3.29 -7.11
C ASP A 19 -4.99 4.43 -8.06
N GLY A 20 -4.89 5.64 -7.50
CA GLY A 20 -4.14 6.70 -8.17
C GLY A 20 -2.69 6.20 -8.36
N PRO A 21 -2.01 6.57 -9.45
CA PRO A 21 -0.65 6.12 -9.70
C PRO A 21 0.23 6.47 -8.50
N ARG A 22 0.68 5.44 -7.77
CA ARG A 22 1.56 5.59 -6.63
C ARG A 22 2.92 5.99 -7.21
N GLU A 23 3.33 7.23 -7.01
CA GLU A 23 4.64 7.70 -7.45
C GLU A 23 5.72 6.95 -6.64
N MET A 24 6.31 5.93 -7.27
CA MET A 24 7.44 5.20 -6.72
C MET A 24 8.68 6.08 -6.84
N SER A 25 9.23 6.48 -5.69
CA SER A 25 10.45 7.30 -5.62
C SER A 25 11.64 6.38 -5.39
N LYS A 26 12.75 6.62 -6.11
CA LYS A 26 14.02 5.94 -5.83
C LYS A 26 14.62 6.51 -4.54
N ALA A 27 14.99 5.64 -3.62
CA ALA A 27 15.62 6.02 -2.36
C ALA A 27 16.69 5.01 -1.96
N ILE A 28 17.66 5.46 -1.18
CA ILE A 28 18.76 4.63 -0.68
C ILE A 28 18.45 4.20 0.75
N CYS A 29 18.54 2.89 1.00
CA CYS A 29 18.42 2.32 2.33
C CYS A 29 19.53 2.84 3.26
N SER A 30 19.18 3.53 4.35
CA SER A 30 20.16 4.06 5.31
C SER A 30 20.87 2.99 6.15
N ASP A 31 20.35 1.76 6.16
CA ASP A 31 20.87 0.62 6.93
C ASP A 31 21.77 -0.30 6.09
N CYS A 32 21.38 -0.50 4.84
CA CYS A 32 21.95 -1.50 3.94
C CYS A 32 22.60 -0.91 2.67
N GLY A 33 22.34 0.37 2.36
CA GLY A 33 22.88 1.06 1.19
C GLY A 33 22.24 0.67 -0.15
N CYS A 34 21.28 -0.26 -0.16
CA CYS A 34 20.61 -0.68 -1.40
C CYS A 34 19.66 0.39 -1.94
N GLU A 35 19.63 0.52 -3.27
CA GLU A 35 18.63 1.31 -3.98
C GLU A 35 17.27 0.59 -3.92
N CYS A 36 16.22 1.30 -3.51
CA CYS A 36 14.88 0.76 -3.40
C CYS A 36 13.83 1.75 -3.89
N GLU A 37 12.72 1.22 -4.41
CA GLU A 37 11.60 2.01 -4.87
C GLU A 37 10.54 2.07 -3.77
N VAL A 38 10.35 3.26 -3.22
CA VAL A 38 9.45 3.50 -2.10
C VAL A 38 8.26 4.35 -2.54
N PRO A 39 7.04 4.04 -2.06
CA PRO A 39 5.84 4.82 -2.40
C PRO A 39 5.73 6.14 -1.59
N PHE A 40 6.82 6.57 -0.95
CA PHE A 40 6.87 7.78 -0.14
C PHE A 40 8.08 8.60 -0.53
N LYS A 41 7.95 9.94 -0.53
CA LYS A 41 9.07 10.83 -0.82
C LYS A 41 10.13 10.72 0.29
N PRO A 42 11.41 10.40 -0.04
CA PRO A 42 12.50 10.52 0.92
C PRO A 42 12.57 11.98 1.41
N THR A 43 12.60 12.17 2.73
CA THR A 43 12.67 13.51 3.36
C THR A 43 13.99 13.63 4.11
N GLU A 44 14.61 14.81 4.07
CA GLU A 44 15.98 15.11 4.59
C GLU A 44 16.11 15.11 6.13
N GLY A 45 15.31 14.29 6.81
CA GLY A 45 15.39 14.05 8.26
C GLY A 45 14.78 12.72 8.68
N ARG A 46 14.39 11.87 7.72
CA ARG A 46 13.72 10.60 8.00
C ARG A 46 14.41 9.47 7.23
N PRO A 47 15.09 8.54 7.92
CA PRO A 47 15.86 7.50 7.27
C PRO A 47 14.95 6.58 6.46
N VAL A 48 15.39 6.23 5.25
CA VAL A 48 14.68 5.32 4.36
C VAL A 48 15.19 3.91 4.60
N TYR A 49 14.28 2.96 4.73
CA TYR A 49 14.61 1.56 4.92
C TYR A 49 13.94 0.73 3.83
N CYS A 50 14.67 -0.26 3.32
CA CYS A 50 14.11 -1.26 2.41
C CYS A 50 13.07 -2.13 3.13
N ARG A 51 12.35 -2.95 2.38
CA ARG A 51 11.30 -3.85 2.91
C ARG A 51 11.83 -4.80 3.99
N ASP A 52 13.11 -5.17 3.90
CA ASP A 52 13.78 -6.10 4.81
C ASP A 52 14.34 -5.41 6.07
N CYS A 53 14.81 -4.16 5.97
CA CYS A 53 15.33 -3.39 7.11
C CYS A 53 14.23 -2.69 7.90
N LEU A 54 13.13 -2.29 7.24
CA LEU A 54 11.99 -1.63 7.88
C LEU A 54 11.42 -2.40 9.09
N PRO A 55 11.19 -3.73 9.06
CA PRO A 55 10.67 -4.46 10.22
C PRO A 55 11.64 -4.46 11.41
N LYS A 56 12.96 -4.34 11.19
CA LYS A 56 13.96 -4.27 12.28
C LYS A 56 13.91 -2.94 13.03
N HIS A 57 13.58 -1.86 12.31
CA HIS A 57 13.48 -0.50 12.86
C HIS A 57 12.07 -0.12 13.32
N ARG A 58 11.04 -0.84 12.86
CA ARG A 58 9.66 -0.62 13.33
C ARG A 58 9.54 -1.12 14.78
N LYS A 59 9.31 -0.18 15.69
CA LYS A 59 8.93 -0.50 17.07
C LYS A 59 7.69 -1.42 17.06
N PRO A 60 7.70 -2.56 17.76
CA PRO A 60 6.52 -3.40 17.91
C PRO A 60 5.40 -2.53 18.50
N ARG A 61 4.25 -2.54 17.82
CA ARG A 61 3.03 -1.93 18.35
C ARG A 61 2.50 -2.94 19.36
N PHE A 62 2.95 -2.82 20.61
CA PHE A 62 2.32 -3.49 21.75
C PHE A 62 0.97 -2.84 22.04
#